data_AF-A0AAV6HTM6-F1
#
_entry.id   AF-A0AAV6HTM6-F1
#
_cell.length_a   1.000
_cell.length_b   1.000
_cell.length_c   1.000
_cell.angle_alpha   90.00
_cell.angle_beta   90.00
_cell.angle_gamma   90.00
#
_symmetry.space_group_name_H-M   'P 1'
#
loop_
_entity.id
_entity.type
_entity.pdbx_description
1 polymer ?
#
loop_
_entity_poly.entity_id
_entity_poly.type
_entity_poly.pdbx_seq_one_letter_code
_entity_poly.pdbx_strand_id
1 'polypeptide(L)'
;MFNLLSSCNPVNLLKKLLYILQLVGTDHCAFNSTQKAFGIDDFRKIPNGVNGIEERMHLFHTQLYCVNTFYNQIYLFFQESGQISVTDYVRITSTECARIFNIYPRKGAILVGSDADIIILNPNSSFGISATSHHSRSDTNVFDGRTGKGKVEVTISKGRVVWENGQLNVAPGSGKYIEMPPFGYLFDGIDKVDSNYLSSLRAPVKRSKATS
;
A
#
# COMPACT_ATOMS: atom_id res chain seq x y z
N MET A 1 16.45 -8.99 28.43
CA MET A 1 15.31 -8.71 27.53
C MET A 1 15.76 -8.22 26.15
N PHE A 2 16.88 -8.75 25.60
CA PHE A 2 17.46 -8.33 24.31
C PHE A 2 17.67 -9.51 23.33
N ASN A 3 17.19 -10.71 23.65
CA ASN A 3 17.41 -11.94 22.87
C ASN A 3 16.17 -12.47 22.12
N LEU A 4 15.10 -11.68 21.99
CA LEU A 4 13.90 -12.08 21.23
C LEU A 4 13.86 -11.54 19.79
N LEU A 5 14.85 -10.75 19.36
CA LEU A 5 14.91 -10.21 18.00
C LEU A 5 15.85 -10.99 17.06
N SER A 6 16.66 -11.92 17.59
CA SER A 6 17.59 -12.74 16.78
C SER A 6 16.89 -13.86 15.98
N SER A 7 15.63 -14.17 16.29
CA SER A 7 14.83 -15.19 15.58
C SER A 7 13.89 -14.62 14.51
N CYS A 8 13.81 -13.30 14.36
CA CYS A 8 13.00 -12.66 13.34
C CYS A 8 13.77 -12.62 12.02
N ASN A 9 13.76 -13.74 11.29
CA ASN A 9 14.01 -13.69 9.86
C ASN A 9 13.04 -12.64 9.26
N PRO A 10 13.53 -11.56 8.61
CA PRO A 10 12.70 -10.46 8.11
C PRO A 10 11.59 -10.95 7.18
N VAL A 11 11.76 -12.14 6.60
CA VAL A 11 10.75 -12.77 5.77
C VAL A 11 9.57 -13.37 6.56
N ASN A 12 9.82 -13.98 7.73
CA ASN A 12 8.75 -14.47 8.61
C ASN A 12 7.92 -13.30 9.16
N LEU A 13 8.56 -12.13 9.36
CA LEU A 13 7.87 -10.92 9.77
C LEU A 13 6.93 -10.42 8.67
N LEU A 14 7.41 -10.31 7.43
CA LEU A 14 6.55 -9.85 6.32
C LEU A 14 5.34 -10.78 6.16
N LYS A 15 5.51 -12.10 6.19
CA LYS A 15 4.37 -13.04 6.08
C LYS A 15 3.35 -12.87 7.20
N LYS A 16 3.80 -12.77 8.46
CA LYS A 16 2.92 -12.51 9.60
C LYS A 16 2.18 -11.18 9.44
N LEU A 17 2.86 -10.17 8.93
CA LEU A 17 2.27 -8.87 8.69
C LEU A 17 1.24 -8.88 7.55
N LEU A 18 1.41 -9.67 6.48
CA LEU A 18 0.43 -9.69 5.37
C LEU A 18 -0.92 -10.33 5.74
N TYR A 19 -0.98 -11.09 6.84
CA TYR A 19 -2.23 -11.60 7.38
C TYR A 19 -2.94 -10.57 8.29
N ILE A 20 -2.18 -9.61 8.85
CA ILE A 20 -2.67 -8.62 9.82
C ILE A 20 -2.89 -7.26 9.15
N LEU A 21 -2.08 -6.91 8.16
CA LEU A 21 -2.07 -5.67 7.41
C LEU A 21 -2.68 -5.90 6.01
N GLN A 22 -3.61 -5.01 5.66
CA GLN A 22 -4.48 -5.17 4.50
C GLN A 22 -4.01 -4.38 3.28
N LEU A 23 -3.27 -3.28 3.49
CA LEU A 23 -2.90 -2.33 2.44
C LEU A 23 -1.49 -1.77 2.62
N VAL A 24 -0.86 -1.42 1.49
CA VAL A 24 0.40 -0.68 1.46
C VAL A 24 0.18 0.66 0.79
N GLY A 25 0.31 1.73 1.57
CA GLY A 25 0.41 3.11 1.12
C GLY A 25 1.87 3.58 1.07
N THR A 26 2.08 4.82 0.65
CA THR A 26 3.42 5.42 0.55
C THR A 26 3.66 6.57 1.48
N ASP A 27 2.58 7.21 1.97
CA ASP A 27 2.65 8.50 2.67
C ASP A 27 3.51 9.53 1.88
N HIS A 28 3.35 9.52 0.55
CA HIS A 28 4.19 10.33 -0.33
C HIS A 28 3.98 11.82 -0.03
N CYS A 29 5.02 12.42 0.56
CA CYS A 29 5.08 13.82 0.96
C CYS A 29 6.52 14.28 0.75
N ALA A 30 6.88 14.52 -0.52
CA ALA A 30 8.27 14.72 -0.89
C ALA A 30 8.71 16.18 -0.73
N PHE A 31 9.83 16.36 -0.02
CA PHE A 31 10.56 17.62 0.06
C PHE A 31 11.95 17.44 -0.56
N ASN A 32 12.45 18.48 -1.22
CA ASN A 32 13.84 18.49 -1.71
C ASN A 32 14.83 18.81 -0.59
N SER A 33 16.13 18.65 -0.87
CA SER A 33 17.20 18.88 0.10
C SER A 33 17.19 20.30 0.67
N THR A 34 16.89 21.31 -0.15
CA THR A 34 16.80 22.71 0.28
C THR A 34 15.66 22.93 1.28
N GLN A 35 14.50 22.31 1.06
CA GLN A 35 13.37 22.37 1.99
C GLN A 35 13.67 21.63 3.28
N LYS A 36 14.33 20.46 3.22
CA LYS A 36 14.77 19.71 4.40
C LYS A 36 15.78 20.48 5.24
N ALA A 37 16.68 21.23 4.59
CA ALA A 37 17.71 22.05 5.23
C ALA A 37 17.14 23.18 6.11
N PHE A 38 15.84 23.50 6.03
CA PHE A 38 15.20 24.44 6.95
C PHE A 38 15.37 24.05 8.43
N GLY A 39 15.56 22.76 8.72
CA GLY A 39 15.84 22.25 10.06
C GLY A 39 17.29 21.87 10.31
N ILE A 40 18.27 22.43 9.58
CA ILE A 40 19.70 22.09 9.73
C ILE A 40 20.20 22.23 11.17
N ASP A 41 19.72 23.25 11.90
CA ASP A 41 20.09 23.51 13.30
C ASP A 41 19.02 23.02 14.31
N ASP A 42 17.87 22.54 13.85
CA ASP A 42 16.75 22.10 14.72
C ASP A 42 15.88 21.07 13.98
N PHE A 43 16.03 19.79 14.37
CA PHE A 43 15.33 18.68 13.71
C PHE A 43 13.80 18.83 13.74
N ARG A 44 13.24 19.57 14.71
CA ARG A 44 11.78 19.78 14.83
C ARG A 44 11.24 20.64 13.69
N LYS A 45 12.11 21.38 13.00
CA LYS A 45 11.77 22.23 11.85
C LYS A 45 11.95 21.52 10.52
N ILE A 46 12.53 20.31 10.50
CA ILE A 46 12.66 19.54 9.26
C ILE A 46 11.24 19.15 8.81
N PRO A 47 10.79 19.51 7.60
CA PRO A 47 9.48 19.11 7.12
C PRO A 47 9.42 17.59 6.99
N ASN A 48 8.44 16.96 7.66
CA ASN A 48 8.30 15.50 7.68
C ASN A 48 7.67 14.98 6.39
N GLY A 49 8.28 13.94 5.80
CA GLY A 49 7.80 13.31 4.57
C GLY A 49 8.91 12.77 3.68
N VAL A 50 8.58 11.77 2.86
CA VAL A 50 9.50 11.06 1.95
C VAL A 50 8.83 10.74 0.61
N ASN A 51 9.62 10.33 -0.40
CA ASN A 51 9.10 9.83 -1.68
C ASN A 51 8.68 8.34 -1.58
N GLY A 52 8.00 7.83 -2.62
CA GLY A 52 7.59 6.42 -2.64
C GLY A 52 6.47 6.05 -3.61
N ILE A 53 5.76 7.03 -4.20
CA ILE A 53 4.59 6.78 -5.08
C ILE A 53 4.97 5.97 -6.33
N GLU A 54 6.12 6.25 -6.92
CA GLU A 54 6.64 5.58 -8.11
C GLU A 54 7.24 4.20 -7.77
N GLU A 55 7.92 4.13 -6.63
CA GLU A 55 8.72 2.97 -6.23
C GLU A 55 7.88 1.85 -5.61
N ARG A 56 6.71 2.18 -5.03
CA ARG A 56 5.88 1.24 -4.23
C ARG A 56 5.68 -0.11 -4.91
N MET A 57 5.23 -0.10 -6.17
CA MET A 57 4.86 -1.32 -6.89
C MET A 57 6.08 -2.21 -7.15
N HIS A 58 7.20 -1.58 -7.50
CA HIS A 58 8.47 -2.23 -7.82
C HIS A 58 9.14 -2.81 -6.57
N LEU A 59 9.24 -2.03 -5.50
CA LEU A 59 9.83 -2.45 -4.23
C LEU A 59 9.02 -3.56 -3.58
N PHE A 60 7.69 -3.46 -3.59
CA PHE A 60 6.85 -4.49 -2.99
C PHE A 60 6.91 -5.80 -3.80
N HIS A 61 6.93 -5.74 -5.13
CA HIS A 61 7.12 -6.91 -5.98
C HIS A 61 8.50 -7.56 -5.75
N THR A 62 9.56 -6.76 -5.74
CA THR A 62 10.92 -7.25 -5.50
C THR A 62 11.03 -7.91 -4.12
N GLN A 63 10.45 -7.31 -3.09
CA GLN A 63 10.44 -7.91 -1.75
C GLN A 63 9.71 -9.26 -1.76
N LEU A 64 8.57 -9.36 -2.44
CA LEU A 64 7.83 -10.61 -2.62
C LEU A 64 8.69 -11.69 -3.28
N TYR A 65 9.36 -11.32 -4.38
CA TYR A 65 10.18 -12.21 -5.18
C TYR A 65 11.39 -12.72 -4.38
N CYS A 66 12.08 -11.82 -3.67
CA CYS A 66 13.22 -12.17 -2.81
C CYS A 66 12.80 -13.12 -1.68
N VAL A 67 11.65 -12.84 -1.05
CA VAL A 67 11.05 -13.71 -0.03
C VAL A 67 10.77 -15.11 -0.57
N ASN A 68 10.12 -15.22 -1.73
CA ASN A 68 9.78 -16.52 -2.31
C ASN A 68 11.02 -17.28 -2.79
N THR A 69 12.02 -16.59 -3.34
CA THR A 69 13.28 -17.20 -3.79
C THR A 69 14.09 -17.78 -2.63
N PHE A 70 14.22 -17.03 -1.52
CA PHE A 70 14.94 -17.48 -0.33
C PHE A 70 14.30 -18.72 0.30
N TYR A 71 12.96 -18.82 0.28
CA TYR A 71 12.23 -19.99 0.82
C TYR A 71 12.39 -21.24 -0.06
N ASN A 72 12.31 -21.09 -1.38
CA ASN A 72 12.47 -22.22 -2.29
C ASN A 72 13.88 -22.83 -2.22
N GLN A 73 14.90 -22.07 -1.82
CA GLN A 73 16.27 -22.57 -1.71
C GLN A 73 16.57 -23.28 -0.37
N ILE A 74 15.84 -22.96 0.71
CA ILE A 74 16.04 -23.54 2.04
C ILE A 74 15.05 -24.68 2.35
N TYR A 75 13.83 -24.64 1.78
CA TYR A 75 12.74 -25.55 2.13
C TYR A 75 12.28 -26.46 0.99
N LEU A 76 13.20 -26.95 0.14
CA LEU A 76 12.90 -28.01 -0.83
C LEU A 76 12.31 -29.30 -0.22
N PHE A 77 12.28 -29.43 1.12
CA PHE A 77 11.77 -30.58 1.85
C PHE A 77 10.38 -30.41 2.50
N PHE A 78 9.79 -29.20 2.53
CA PHE A 78 8.50 -28.99 3.20
C PHE A 78 7.44 -28.47 2.21
N GLN A 79 6.53 -29.36 1.79
CA GLN A 79 5.41 -29.11 0.87
C GLN A 79 4.34 -28.12 1.40
N GLU A 80 4.43 -27.66 2.66
CA GLU A 80 3.44 -26.75 3.27
C GLU A 80 3.93 -25.30 3.46
N SER A 81 4.95 -24.85 2.72
CA SER A 81 5.56 -23.54 2.98
C SER A 81 4.78 -22.37 2.34
N GLY A 82 4.17 -21.52 3.19
CA GLY A 82 3.35 -20.36 2.82
C GLY A 82 4.10 -19.31 1.98
N GLN A 83 4.06 -19.46 0.67
CA GLN A 83 4.54 -18.49 -0.31
C GLN A 83 3.57 -17.31 -0.38
N ILE A 84 4.11 -16.09 -0.57
CA ILE A 84 3.26 -14.94 -0.84
C ILE A 84 2.99 -14.93 -2.34
N SER A 85 1.73 -15.12 -2.71
CA SER A 85 1.31 -15.30 -4.10
C SER A 85 1.25 -13.97 -4.86
N VAL A 86 1.21 -14.05 -6.19
CA VAL A 86 0.95 -12.87 -7.04
C VAL A 86 -0.44 -12.28 -6.75
N THR A 87 -1.40 -13.10 -6.33
CA THR A 87 -2.73 -12.61 -5.92
C THR A 87 -2.68 -11.84 -4.61
N ASP A 88 -1.79 -12.17 -3.67
CA ASP A 88 -1.52 -11.34 -2.48
C ASP A 88 -0.95 -9.97 -2.86
N TYR A 89 -0.05 -9.92 -3.84
CA TYR A 89 0.49 -8.66 -4.39
C TYR A 89 -0.63 -7.78 -4.94
N VAL A 90 -1.51 -8.33 -5.78
CA VAL A 90 -2.66 -7.61 -6.32
C VAL A 90 -3.61 -7.16 -5.21
N ARG A 91 -3.91 -8.04 -4.25
CA ARG A 91 -4.81 -7.76 -3.12
C ARG A 91 -4.35 -6.52 -2.37
N ILE A 92 -3.11 -6.51 -1.91
CA ILE A 92 -2.59 -5.50 -0.98
C ILE A 92 -2.27 -4.18 -1.67
N THR A 93 -1.92 -4.22 -2.95
CA THR A 93 -1.58 -3.01 -3.71
C THR A 93 -2.79 -2.32 -4.34
N SER A 94 -3.92 -3.04 -4.52
CA SER A 94 -5.08 -2.52 -5.26
C SER A 94 -6.44 -3.00 -4.73
N THR A 95 -6.75 -4.30 -4.77
CA THR A 95 -8.11 -4.82 -4.52
C THR A 95 -8.64 -4.47 -3.14
N GLU A 96 -7.82 -4.64 -2.10
CA GLU A 96 -8.25 -4.40 -0.72
C GLU A 96 -8.45 -2.91 -0.45
N CYS A 97 -7.60 -2.06 -1.02
CA CYS A 97 -7.79 -0.60 -1.02
C CYS A 97 -9.13 -0.23 -1.67
N ALA A 98 -9.44 -0.80 -2.85
CA ALA A 98 -10.72 -0.55 -3.53
C ALA A 98 -11.94 -1.01 -2.72
N ARG A 99 -11.84 -2.12 -1.97
CA ARG A 99 -12.90 -2.57 -1.06
C ARG A 99 -13.07 -1.62 0.12
N ILE A 100 -11.97 -1.27 0.80
CA ILE A 100 -11.97 -0.39 1.98
C ILE A 100 -12.60 0.96 1.65
N PHE A 101 -12.26 1.51 0.48
CA PHE A 101 -12.82 2.77 0.00
C PHE A 101 -14.16 2.62 -0.75
N ASN A 102 -14.78 1.44 -0.72
CA ASN A 102 -16.09 1.15 -1.28
C ASN A 102 -16.24 1.46 -2.79
N ILE A 103 -15.20 1.16 -3.56
CA ILE A 103 -15.14 1.38 -5.02
C ILE A 103 -14.78 0.10 -5.79
N TYR A 104 -14.80 -1.06 -5.14
CA TYR A 104 -14.71 -2.37 -5.77
C TYR A 104 -16.09 -2.81 -6.31
N PRO A 105 -16.21 -3.42 -7.50
CA PRO A 105 -15.14 -3.83 -8.42
C PRO A 105 -14.78 -2.77 -9.47
N ARG A 106 -15.30 -1.54 -9.39
CA ARG A 106 -14.95 -0.48 -10.37
C ARG A 106 -13.43 -0.26 -10.45
N LYS A 107 -12.73 -0.31 -9.31
CA LYS A 107 -11.26 -0.29 -9.20
C LYS A 107 -10.73 -1.57 -8.56
N GLY A 108 -9.45 -1.86 -8.80
CA GLY A 108 -8.75 -2.98 -8.16
C GLY A 108 -9.20 -4.37 -8.65
N ALA A 109 -9.80 -4.44 -9.84
CA ALA A 109 -10.27 -5.67 -10.48
C ALA A 109 -10.05 -5.62 -11.99
N ILE A 110 -9.77 -6.79 -12.57
CA ILE A 110 -9.82 -7.04 -14.02
C ILE A 110 -11.08 -7.88 -14.25
N LEU A 111 -12.21 -7.20 -14.37
CA LEU A 111 -13.53 -7.81 -14.58
C LEU A 111 -14.30 -7.00 -15.63
N VAL A 112 -15.24 -7.64 -16.31
CA VAL A 112 -16.16 -6.93 -17.21
C VAL A 112 -16.91 -5.85 -16.42
N GLY A 113 -16.86 -4.61 -16.91
CA GLY A 113 -17.46 -3.44 -16.26
C GLY A 113 -16.54 -2.67 -15.29
N SER A 114 -15.35 -3.20 -14.97
CA SER A 114 -14.34 -2.44 -14.21
C SER A 114 -13.66 -1.37 -15.07
N ASP A 115 -13.16 -0.32 -14.44
CA ASP A 115 -12.35 0.69 -15.15
C ASP A 115 -11.03 0.04 -15.61
N ALA A 116 -10.64 0.29 -16.86
CA ALA A 116 -9.40 -0.22 -17.45
C ALA A 116 -8.15 0.54 -16.94
N ASP A 117 -7.87 0.40 -15.64
CA ASP A 117 -6.63 0.82 -14.97
C ASP A 117 -5.76 -0.41 -14.71
N ILE A 118 -4.78 -0.63 -15.59
CA ILE A 118 -4.02 -1.89 -15.69
C ILE A 118 -2.53 -1.57 -15.80
N ILE A 119 -1.68 -2.38 -15.17
CA ILE A 119 -0.24 -2.36 -15.39
C ILE A 119 0.20 -3.65 -16.09
N ILE A 120 1.16 -3.52 -17.00
CA ILE A 120 1.91 -4.66 -17.54
C ILE A 120 3.25 -4.69 -16.81
N LEU A 121 3.40 -5.68 -15.93
CA LEU A 121 4.59 -5.88 -15.12
C LEU A 121 5.38 -7.06 -15.71
N ASN A 122 6.63 -6.81 -16.09
CA ASN A 122 7.54 -7.82 -16.58
C ASN A 122 8.39 -8.37 -15.40
N PRO A 123 8.13 -9.59 -14.91
CA PRO A 123 8.84 -10.15 -13.76
C PRO A 123 10.32 -10.44 -14.04
N ASN A 124 10.71 -10.52 -15.31
CA ASN A 124 12.07 -10.82 -15.72
C ASN A 124 12.91 -9.57 -15.95
N SER A 125 12.28 -8.42 -16.19
CA SER A 125 12.98 -7.15 -16.33
C SER A 125 13.51 -6.68 -14.99
N SER A 126 14.76 -6.22 -14.98
CA SER A 126 15.36 -5.53 -13.84
C SER A 126 15.06 -4.02 -13.87
N PHE A 127 15.22 -3.39 -12.72
CA PHE A 127 15.22 -1.94 -12.57
C PHE A 127 16.23 -1.52 -11.51
N GLY A 128 16.69 -0.27 -11.59
CA GLY A 128 17.46 0.41 -10.56
C GLY A 128 16.76 1.71 -10.18
N ILE A 129 16.73 2.03 -8.90
CA ILE A 129 16.14 3.27 -8.40
C ILE A 129 17.24 4.31 -8.26
N SER A 130 17.04 5.47 -8.89
CA SER A 130 17.87 6.65 -8.64
C SER A 130 17.03 7.92 -8.61
N ALA A 131 17.43 8.88 -7.76
CA ALA A 131 16.92 10.25 -7.80
C ALA A 131 17.20 10.94 -9.16
N THR A 132 18.21 10.50 -9.90
CA THR A 132 18.55 11.09 -11.20
C THR A 132 17.61 10.64 -12.33
N SER A 133 16.88 9.53 -12.15
CA SER A 133 16.05 8.91 -13.18
C SER A 133 14.58 8.73 -12.79
N HIS A 134 14.20 9.06 -11.56
CA HIS A 134 12.81 9.04 -11.13
C HIS A 134 12.01 10.20 -11.74
N HIS A 135 10.69 10.16 -11.60
CA HIS A 135 9.77 11.17 -12.14
C HIS A 135 9.27 12.14 -11.06
N SER A 136 9.80 12.03 -9.84
CA SER A 136 9.55 12.99 -8.76
C SER A 136 10.26 14.32 -9.01
N ARG A 137 9.77 15.39 -8.39
CA ARG A 137 10.44 16.70 -8.36
C ARG A 137 11.48 16.84 -7.25
N SER A 138 11.54 15.86 -6.34
CA SER A 138 12.57 15.85 -5.30
C SER A 138 13.93 15.55 -5.93
N ASP A 139 15.00 16.11 -5.37
CA ASP A 139 16.38 15.85 -5.75
C ASP A 139 16.99 14.64 -5.01
N THR A 140 16.18 13.96 -4.20
CA THR A 140 16.59 12.80 -3.40
C THR A 140 15.60 11.66 -3.56
N ASN A 141 16.09 10.44 -3.33
CA ASN A 141 15.27 9.24 -3.28
C ASN A 141 15.69 8.40 -2.07
N VAL A 142 14.77 8.08 -1.16
CA VAL A 142 15.10 7.26 0.03
C VAL A 142 15.44 5.81 -0.32
N PHE A 143 15.23 5.41 -1.57
CA PHE A 143 15.52 4.08 -2.11
C PHE A 143 16.66 4.09 -3.15
N ASP A 144 17.42 5.19 -3.22
CA ASP A 144 18.55 5.34 -4.15
C ASP A 144 19.53 4.16 -4.07
N GLY A 145 19.99 3.66 -5.22
CA GLY A 145 20.91 2.53 -5.32
C GLY A 145 20.27 1.15 -5.16
N ARG A 146 18.98 1.06 -4.81
CA ARG A 146 18.27 -0.23 -4.78
C ARG A 146 18.03 -0.74 -6.20
N THR A 147 18.16 -2.05 -6.37
CA THR A 147 17.85 -2.76 -7.61
C THR A 147 16.86 -3.88 -7.35
N GLY A 148 16.15 -4.31 -8.39
CA GLY A 148 15.13 -5.33 -8.27
C GLY A 148 14.70 -5.92 -9.61
N LYS A 149 13.72 -6.83 -9.54
CA LYS A 149 13.04 -7.44 -10.68
C LYS A 149 11.56 -7.12 -10.63
N GLY A 150 10.86 -7.21 -11.76
CA GLY A 150 9.44 -6.86 -11.84
C GLY A 150 9.22 -5.40 -12.17
N LYS A 151 9.67 -5.01 -13.36
CA LYS A 151 9.50 -3.64 -13.88
C LYS A 151 8.09 -3.46 -14.44
N VAL A 152 7.44 -2.35 -14.11
CA VAL A 152 6.23 -1.90 -14.81
C VAL A 152 6.65 -1.29 -16.14
N GLU A 153 6.31 -1.97 -17.24
CA GLU A 153 6.67 -1.56 -18.60
C GLU A 153 5.59 -0.70 -19.23
N VAL A 154 4.33 -1.02 -18.95
CA VAL A 154 3.16 -0.30 -19.47
C VAL A 154 2.20 0.04 -18.33
N THR A 155 1.68 1.27 -18.33
CA THR A 155 0.52 1.64 -17.51
C THR A 155 -0.61 2.10 -18.42
N ILE A 156 -1.77 1.51 -18.21
CA ILE A 156 -3.03 1.86 -18.85
C ILE A 156 -3.90 2.53 -17.79
N SER A 157 -4.42 3.72 -18.07
CA SER A 157 -5.43 4.35 -17.23
C SER A 157 -6.66 4.72 -18.05
N LYS A 158 -7.84 4.31 -17.57
CA LYS A 158 -9.13 4.47 -18.26
C LYS A 158 -9.08 4.03 -19.72
N GLY A 159 -8.41 2.91 -19.98
CA GLY A 159 -8.29 2.31 -21.31
C GLY A 159 -7.31 3.02 -22.26
N ARG A 160 -6.48 3.94 -21.76
CA ARG A 160 -5.43 4.61 -22.56
C ARG A 160 -4.07 4.26 -22.03
N VAL A 161 -3.12 3.94 -22.91
CA VAL A 161 -1.71 3.79 -22.56
C VAL A 161 -1.17 5.16 -22.16
N VAL A 162 -0.80 5.32 -20.88
CA VAL A 162 -0.28 6.57 -20.31
C VAL A 162 1.20 6.50 -20.01
N TRP A 163 1.77 5.30 -19.92
CA TRP A 163 3.19 5.07 -19.72
C TRP A 163 3.60 3.87 -20.56
N GLU A 164 4.61 4.05 -21.40
CA GLU A 164 5.22 2.99 -22.21
C GLU A 164 6.60 3.45 -22.69
N ASN A 165 7.56 2.52 -22.83
CA ASN A 165 8.91 2.82 -23.34
C ASN A 165 9.65 3.94 -22.58
N GLY A 166 9.39 4.09 -21.28
CA GLY A 166 9.99 5.14 -20.46
C GLY A 166 9.44 6.55 -20.71
N GLN A 167 8.30 6.66 -21.42
CA GLN A 167 7.69 7.94 -21.78
C GLN A 167 6.30 8.06 -21.15
N LEU A 168 6.03 9.24 -20.59
CA LEU A 168 4.74 9.60 -20.01
C LEU A 168 3.87 10.31 -21.04
N ASN A 169 2.74 9.69 -21.38
CA ASN A 169 1.79 10.18 -22.38
C ASN A 169 0.47 10.57 -21.70
N VAL A 170 0.48 11.68 -20.95
CA VAL A 170 -0.69 12.14 -20.20
C VAL A 170 -0.86 13.66 -20.31
N ALA A 171 -2.11 14.10 -20.43
CA ALA A 171 -2.47 15.52 -20.26
C ALA A 171 -2.91 15.79 -18.80
N PRO A 172 -2.47 16.89 -18.18
CA PRO A 172 -3.01 17.34 -16.89
C PRO A 172 -4.55 17.42 -16.93
N GLY A 173 -5.22 16.97 -15.87
CA GLY A 173 -6.68 16.94 -15.80
C GLY A 173 -7.35 15.71 -16.43
N SER A 174 -6.59 14.75 -16.96
CA SER A 174 -7.15 13.48 -17.48
C SER A 174 -7.74 12.57 -16.39
N GLY A 175 -7.23 12.67 -15.17
CA GLY A 175 -7.80 12.03 -13.97
C GLY A 175 -9.20 12.56 -13.67
N LYS A 176 -10.04 11.74 -13.02
CA LYS A 176 -11.34 12.20 -12.50
C LYS A 176 -11.46 11.79 -11.05
N TYR A 177 -12.09 12.63 -10.25
CA TYR A 177 -12.52 12.28 -8.91
C TYR A 177 -13.40 11.02 -8.94
N ILE A 178 -13.20 10.16 -7.94
CA ILE A 178 -14.01 8.97 -7.72
C ILE A 178 -14.72 9.17 -6.39
N GLU A 179 -16.03 9.29 -6.44
CA GLU A 179 -16.86 9.33 -5.24
C GLU A 179 -16.79 7.98 -4.52
N MET A 180 -16.67 8.04 -3.20
CA MET A 180 -16.57 6.89 -2.30
C MET A 180 -17.85 6.84 -1.45
N PRO A 181 -18.81 5.97 -1.78
CA PRO A 181 -20.05 5.88 -1.01
C PRO A 181 -19.77 5.45 0.44
N PRO A 182 -20.48 6.02 1.43
CA PRO A 182 -20.35 5.59 2.82
C PRO A 182 -20.90 4.16 3.00
N PHE A 183 -20.65 3.58 4.18
CA PHE A 183 -21.20 2.28 4.57
C PHE A 183 -20.84 1.13 3.60
N GLY A 184 -19.56 1.02 3.24
CA GLY A 184 -19.04 -0.16 2.54
C GLY A 184 -18.96 -1.40 3.44
N TYR A 185 -18.37 -2.48 2.94
CA TYR A 185 -18.33 -3.80 3.62
C TYR A 185 -17.74 -3.77 5.05
N LEU A 186 -16.91 -2.77 5.39
CA LEU A 186 -16.38 -2.59 6.74
C LEU A 186 -17.47 -2.32 7.80
N PHE A 187 -18.65 -1.86 7.37
CA PHE A 187 -19.79 -1.61 8.24
C PHE A 187 -20.74 -2.82 8.32
N ASP A 188 -20.48 -3.89 7.57
CA ASP A 188 -21.33 -5.07 7.59
C ASP A 188 -21.37 -5.69 8.99
N GLY A 189 -22.59 -5.83 9.53
CA GLY A 189 -22.81 -6.38 10.87
C GLY A 189 -22.59 -5.41 12.02
N ILE A 190 -22.21 -4.15 11.76
CA ILE A 190 -22.07 -3.13 12.82
C ILE A 190 -23.40 -2.88 13.53
N ASP A 191 -24.53 -2.89 12.81
CA ASP A 191 -25.87 -2.71 13.38
C ASP A 191 -26.19 -3.75 14.46
N LYS A 192 -25.69 -4.98 14.30
CA LYS A 192 -25.87 -6.05 15.27
C LYS A 192 -25.01 -5.82 16.51
N VAL A 193 -23.78 -5.34 16.33
CA VAL A 193 -22.88 -4.96 17.42
C VAL A 193 -23.47 -3.77 18.19
N ASP A 194 -23.96 -2.76 17.49
CA ASP A 194 -24.60 -1.58 18.05
C ASP A 194 -25.89 -1.96 18.80
N SER A 195 -26.73 -2.82 18.22
CA SER A 195 -27.94 -3.32 18.89
C SER A 195 -27.59 -4.05 20.20
N ASN A 196 -26.57 -4.90 20.18
CA ASN A 196 -26.10 -5.58 21.39
C ASN A 196 -25.57 -4.57 22.42
N TYR A 197 -24.79 -3.59 22.00
CA TYR A 197 -24.28 -2.53 22.88
C TYR A 197 -25.42 -1.71 23.49
N LEU A 198 -26.36 -1.22 22.68
CA LEU A 198 -27.52 -0.44 23.14
C LEU A 198 -28.39 -1.25 24.10
N SER A 199 -28.60 -2.53 23.85
CA SER A 199 -29.32 -3.42 24.77
C SER A 199 -28.59 -3.64 26.10
N SER A 200 -27.26 -3.49 26.13
CA SER A 200 -26.45 -3.59 27.34
C SER A 200 -26.48 -2.32 28.20
N LEU A 201 -26.89 -1.19 27.62
CA LEU A 201 -27.02 0.07 28.34
C LEU A 201 -28.17 -0.05 29.35
N ARG A 202 -27.83 0.04 30.64
CA ARG A 202 -28.84 0.12 31.70
C ARG A 202 -29.59 1.44 31.57
N ALA A 203 -30.89 1.41 31.88
CA ALA A 203 -31.71 2.61 31.89
C ALA A 203 -31.04 3.72 32.74
N PRO A 204 -31.12 5.00 32.30
CA PRO A 204 -30.60 6.11 33.08
C PRO A 204 -31.19 6.09 34.49
N VAL A 205 -30.33 6.22 35.51
CA VAL A 205 -30.79 6.32 36.90
C VAL A 205 -31.62 7.60 37.04
N LYS A 206 -32.93 7.47 37.20
CA LYS A 206 -33.81 8.60 37.52
C LYS A 206 -33.47 9.10 38.92
N ARG A 207 -32.81 10.26 39.00
CA ARG A 207 -32.62 10.98 40.27
C ARG A 207 -33.72 12.03 40.40
N SER A 208 -34.59 11.90 41.41
CA SER A 208 -35.48 12.98 41.81
C SER A 208 -34.68 14.04 42.57
N LYS A 209 -34.99 15.32 42.39
CA LYS A 209 -34.48 16.38 43.27
C LYS A 209 -35.05 16.15 44.67
N ALA A 210 -34.21 16.21 45.70
CA ALA A 210 -34.68 16.24 47.08
C ALA A 210 -35.56 17.48 47.25
N THR A 211 -36.80 17.28 47.65
CA THR A 211 -37.70 18.36 48.09
C THR A 211 -37.11 18.98 49.36
N SER A 212 -36.78 20.26 49.28
CA SER A 212 -36.33 21.13 50.38
C SER A 212 -37.42 21.38 51.40
#